data_AF-Q4E154-F1
#
_entry.id   AF-Q4E154-F1
#
_cell.length_a   1.000
_cell.length_b   1.000
_cell.length_c   1.000
_cell.angle_alpha   90.00
_cell.angle_beta   90.00
_cell.angle_gamma   90.00
#
_symmetry.space_group_name_H-M   'P 1'
#
loop_
_entity.id
_entity.type
_entity.pdbx_description
1 polymer ?
#
loop_
_entity_poly.entity_id
_entity_poly.type
_entity_poly.pdbx_seq_one_letter_code
_entity_poly.pdbx_strand_id
1 'polypeptide(L)'
;MSPHPVAPLCRWSYFATHCCVGVVHLPCRGSILGEPLWSCRLLLTECGFSALPPPQQKAVCSQETLTLKCRGVPFVEFSTSELKEGALVHVVAKMYKKPRFIPIHGTYVEDTELLVSEQFGSLVLLGTL
;
A
#
# COMPACT_ATOMS: atom_id res chain seq x y z
N MET A 1 43.98 16.93 17.57
CA MET A 1 43.16 16.08 16.68
C MET A 1 41.72 16.53 16.83
N SER A 2 41.21 17.30 15.87
CA SER A 2 39.82 17.74 15.86
C SER A 2 38.92 16.53 15.58
N PRO A 3 37.83 16.31 16.34
CA PRO A 3 36.87 15.28 15.99
C PRO A 3 36.18 15.73 14.71
N HIS A 4 36.33 14.94 13.65
CA HIS A 4 35.49 15.10 12.46
C HIS A 4 34.02 15.03 12.89
N PRO A 5 33.16 15.93 12.40
CA PRO A 5 31.73 15.79 12.62
C PRO A 5 31.31 14.48 11.93
N VAL A 6 30.86 13.52 12.74
CA VAL A 6 30.18 12.33 12.24
C VAL A 6 28.94 12.83 11.52
N ALA A 7 29.00 12.91 10.19
CA ALA A 7 27.83 13.22 9.38
C ALA A 7 26.72 12.24 9.77
N PRO A 8 25.50 12.72 10.07
CA PRO A 8 24.43 11.81 10.43
C PRO A 8 24.17 10.93 9.21
N LEU A 9 24.26 9.62 9.41
CA LEU A 9 23.68 8.60 8.52
C LEU A 9 22.15 8.71 8.58
N CYS A 10 21.62 9.88 8.27
CA CYS A 10 20.21 10.09 8.02
C CYS A 10 19.94 9.57 6.61
N ARG A 11 19.81 8.23 6.53
CA ARG A 11 19.02 7.52 5.52
C ARG A 11 17.63 8.15 5.50
N TRP A 12 17.46 9.24 4.77
CA TRP A 12 16.13 9.72 4.43
C TRP A 12 15.61 8.73 3.39
N SER A 13 15.00 7.66 3.90
CA SER A 13 14.18 6.76 3.13
C SER A 13 13.16 7.62 2.39
N TYR A 14 13.36 7.79 1.08
CA TYR A 14 12.40 8.40 0.17
C TYR A 14 11.15 7.52 0.16
N PHE A 15 10.24 7.75 1.10
CA PHE A 15 8.91 7.18 1.04
C PHE A 15 8.04 8.17 0.26
N ALA A 16 7.29 7.66 -0.71
CA ALA A 16 6.26 8.44 -1.38
C ALA A 16 4.96 8.30 -0.59
N THR A 17 4.21 9.39 -0.45
CA THR A 17 2.83 9.31 0.02
C THR A 17 1.97 8.87 -1.15
N HIS A 18 1.14 7.85 -0.94
CA HIS A 18 0.17 7.41 -1.92
C HIS A 18 -1.24 7.53 -1.35
N CYS A 19 -2.13 8.16 -2.11
CA CYS A 19 -3.54 8.34 -1.79
C CYS A 19 -4.36 7.59 -2.83
N CYS A 20 -5.20 6.67 -2.39
CA CYS A 20 -6.00 5.85 -3.30
C CYS A 20 -7.34 5.44 -2.66
N VAL A 21 -8.28 5.07 -3.52
CA VAL A 21 -9.52 4.40 -3.13
C VAL A 21 -9.49 3.01 -3.73
N GLY A 22 -9.75 1.98 -2.92
CA GLY A 22 -9.69 0.60 -3.38
C GLY A 22 -10.61 -0.32 -2.61
N VAL A 23 -10.75 -1.54 -3.14
CA VAL A 23 -11.55 -2.59 -2.54
C VAL A 23 -10.65 -3.56 -1.79
N VAL A 24 -11.02 -3.87 -0.54
CA VAL A 24 -10.32 -4.85 0.31
C VAL A 24 -10.56 -6.26 -0.23
N HIS A 25 -9.47 -6.97 -0.49
CA HIS A 25 -9.47 -8.35 -0.95
C HIS A 25 -8.49 -9.20 -0.12
N LEU A 26 -8.91 -10.39 0.28
CA LEU A 26 -8.16 -11.33 1.12
C LEU A 26 -7.57 -10.69 2.39
N PRO A 27 -8.40 -10.09 3.26
CA PRO A 27 -7.91 -9.52 4.53
C PRO A 27 -7.36 -10.62 5.44
N CYS A 28 -6.23 -10.35 6.07
CA CYS A 28 -5.51 -11.29 6.91
C CYS A 28 -4.90 -10.58 8.12
N ARG A 29 -5.01 -11.23 9.28
CA ARG A 29 -4.35 -10.82 10.52
C ARG A 29 -3.09 -11.64 10.73
N GLY A 30 -2.02 -10.99 11.17
CA GLY A 30 -0.75 -11.62 11.48
C GLY A 30 0.04 -10.83 12.50
N SER A 31 1.34 -11.11 12.54
CA SER A 31 2.30 -10.35 13.35
C SER A 31 3.63 -10.23 12.61
N ILE A 32 4.39 -9.19 12.92
CA ILE A 32 5.75 -9.00 12.41
C ILE A 32 6.64 -8.48 13.55
N LEU A 33 7.70 -9.23 13.86
CA LEU A 33 8.61 -8.90 14.97
C LEU A 33 7.89 -8.70 16.32
N GLY A 34 6.83 -9.48 16.57
CA GLY A 34 6.02 -9.38 17.79
C GLY A 34 4.90 -8.33 17.74
N GLU A 35 4.91 -7.43 16.76
CA GLU A 35 3.89 -6.39 16.61
C GLU A 35 2.69 -6.89 15.80
N PRO A 36 1.45 -6.51 16.18
CA PRO A 36 0.26 -6.87 15.43
C PRO A 36 0.30 -6.25 14.03
N LEU A 37 -0.11 -7.05 13.05
CA LEU A 37 -0.18 -6.65 11.65
C LEU A 37 -1.54 -7.06 11.08
N TRP A 38 -2.14 -6.16 10.31
CA TRP A 38 -3.24 -6.50 9.42
C TRP A 38 -2.79 -6.22 8.00
N SER A 39 -3.20 -7.06 7.05
CA SER A 39 -2.84 -6.88 5.64
C SER A 39 -3.95 -7.35 4.72
N CYS A 40 -4.05 -6.73 3.55
CA CYS A 40 -4.92 -7.19 2.47
C CYS A 40 -4.28 -6.91 1.11
N ARG A 41 -4.89 -7.46 0.07
CA ARG A 41 -4.76 -6.96 -1.29
C ARG A 41 -5.77 -5.83 -1.49
N LEU A 42 -5.32 -4.69 -1.98
CA LEU A 42 -6.15 -3.56 -2.32
C LEU A 42 -6.31 -3.52 -3.84
N LEU A 43 -7.54 -3.71 -4.31
CA LEU A 43 -7.88 -3.63 -5.72
C LEU A 43 -8.18 -2.18 -6.08
N LEU A 44 -7.34 -1.60 -6.93
CA LEU A 44 -7.50 -0.24 -7.47
C LEU A 44 -8.05 -0.36 -8.88
N THR A 45 -9.17 0.28 -9.16
CA THR A 45 -9.78 0.25 -10.50
C THR A 45 -9.72 1.64 -11.10
N GLU A 46 -9.21 1.72 -12.32
CA GLU A 46 -9.22 2.93 -13.12
C GLU A 46 -10.07 2.68 -14.36
N CYS A 47 -11.01 3.58 -14.61
CA CYS A 47 -11.83 3.54 -15.81
C CYS A 47 -11.96 4.93 -16.42
N GLY A 48 -12.00 5.01 -17.74
CA GLY A 48 -12.15 6.27 -18.44
C GLY A 48 -12.12 6.10 -19.95
N PHE A 49 -11.89 7.20 -20.64
CA PHE A 49 -11.72 7.21 -22.09
C PHE A 49 -10.32 7.69 -22.43
N SER A 50 -9.73 7.08 -23.46
CA SER A 50 -8.49 7.58 -24.05
C SER A 50 -8.64 9.04 -24.48
N ALA A 51 -7.61 9.85 -24.23
CA ALA A 51 -7.54 11.23 -24.69
C ALA A 51 -7.30 11.37 -26.21
N LEU A 52 -7.17 10.24 -26.94
CA LEU A 52 -7.01 10.25 -28.38
C LEU A 52 -8.27 10.79 -29.08
N PRO A 53 -8.10 11.60 -30.14
CA PRO A 53 -9.23 12.18 -30.85
C PRO A 53 -10.09 11.11 -31.55
N PRO A 54 -11.39 11.38 -31.77
CA PRO A 54 -12.24 10.51 -32.58
C PRO A 54 -11.64 10.25 -33.97
N PRO A 55 -11.80 9.04 -34.53
CA PRO A 55 -12.61 7.92 -34.03
C PRO A 55 -11.86 6.97 -33.07
N GLN A 56 -10.66 7.33 -32.62
CA GLN A 56 -9.80 6.44 -31.83
C GLN A 56 -10.10 6.44 -30.33
N GLN A 57 -11.12 7.21 -29.91
CA GLN A 57 -11.55 7.29 -28.53
C GLN A 57 -12.08 5.92 -28.08
N LYS A 58 -11.35 5.28 -27.16
CA LYS A 58 -11.68 3.96 -26.62
C LYS A 58 -11.87 4.04 -25.12
N ALA A 59 -12.81 3.27 -24.59
CA ALA A 59 -12.90 3.03 -23.16
C ALA A 59 -11.66 2.27 -22.70
N VAL A 60 -11.08 2.70 -21.59
CA VAL A 60 -9.96 2.05 -20.91
C VAL A 60 -10.46 1.65 -19.53
N CYS A 61 -10.22 0.40 -19.17
CA CYS A 61 -10.45 -0.11 -17.82
C CYS A 61 -9.23 -0.92 -17.43
N SER A 62 -8.65 -0.61 -16.29
CA SER A 62 -7.53 -1.32 -15.71
C SER A 62 -7.79 -1.55 -14.23
N GLN A 63 -7.26 -2.67 -13.72
CA GLN A 63 -7.26 -2.97 -12.30
C GLN A 63 -5.84 -3.27 -11.87
N GLU A 64 -5.37 -2.54 -10.88
CA GLU A 64 -4.10 -2.76 -10.20
C GLU A 64 -4.36 -3.42 -8.84
N THR A 65 -3.41 -4.22 -8.37
CA THR A 65 -3.45 -4.81 -7.02
C THR A 65 -2.22 -4.40 -6.24
N LEU A 66 -2.42 -3.73 -5.10
CA LEU A 66 -1.35 -3.39 -4.17
C LEU A 66 -1.49 -4.15 -2.86
N THR A 67 -0.39 -4.43 -2.19
CA THR A 67 -0.46 -4.98 -0.82
C THR A 67 -0.57 -3.83 0.18
N LEU A 68 -1.64 -3.79 0.96
CA LEU A 68 -1.81 -2.85 2.07
C LEU A 68 -1.45 -3.54 3.38
N LYS A 69 -0.68 -2.84 4.22
CA LYS A 69 -0.30 -3.25 5.57
C LYS A 69 -0.69 -2.16 6.57
N CYS A 70 -1.31 -2.58 7.66
CA CYS A 70 -1.68 -1.73 8.78
C CYS A 70 -0.94 -2.21 10.02
N ARG A 71 -0.20 -1.31 10.65
CA ARG A 71 0.54 -1.56 11.89
C ARG A 71 0.03 -0.67 13.01
N GLY A 72 0.23 -1.13 14.24
CA GLY A 72 -0.24 -0.46 15.44
C GLY A 72 -1.63 -0.95 15.83
N VAL A 73 -1.85 -1.03 17.14
CA VAL A 73 -3.03 -1.69 17.73
C VAL A 73 -4.34 -1.08 17.22
N PRO A 74 -4.54 0.26 17.24
CA PRO A 74 -5.80 0.87 16.84
C PRO A 74 -6.16 0.58 15.37
N PHE A 75 -5.16 0.63 14.47
CA PHE A 75 -5.37 0.33 13.06
C PHE A 75 -5.67 -1.14 12.82
N VAL A 76 -4.97 -2.05 13.51
CA VAL A 76 -5.21 -3.49 13.37
C VAL A 76 -6.59 -3.86 13.89
N GLU A 77 -7.02 -3.28 15.02
CA GLU A 77 -8.35 -3.51 15.59
C GLU A 77 -9.44 -2.99 14.65
N PHE A 78 -9.37 -1.73 14.22
CA PHE A 78 -10.30 -1.16 13.25
C PHE A 78 -10.36 -1.97 11.94
N SER A 79 -9.19 -2.34 11.39
CA SER A 79 -9.15 -3.09 10.13
C SER A 79 -9.74 -4.50 10.30
N THR A 80 -9.55 -5.12 11.46
CA THR A 80 -10.11 -6.44 11.74
C THR A 80 -11.63 -6.37 11.94
N SER A 81 -12.15 -5.32 12.58
CA SER A 81 -13.59 -5.17 12.83
C SER A 81 -14.34 -4.74 11.58
N GLU A 82 -13.89 -3.68 10.91
CA GLU A 82 -14.65 -2.98 9.86
C GLU A 82 -14.29 -3.41 8.44
N LEU A 83 -13.04 -3.80 8.17
CA LEU A 83 -12.55 -3.99 6.80
C LEU A 83 -12.63 -5.44 6.36
N LYS A 84 -13.85 -5.87 6.03
CA LYS A 84 -14.12 -7.19 5.46
C LYS A 84 -13.80 -7.25 3.97
N GLU A 85 -13.80 -8.46 3.43
CA GLU A 85 -13.79 -8.69 1.98
C GLU A 85 -14.86 -7.83 1.30
N GLY A 86 -14.49 -7.11 0.24
CA GLY A 86 -15.40 -6.22 -0.50
C GLY A 86 -15.58 -4.82 0.10
N ALA A 87 -14.96 -4.50 1.24
CA ALA A 87 -15.01 -3.16 1.80
C ALA A 87 -14.31 -2.14 0.88
N LEU A 88 -14.99 -1.02 0.61
CA LEU A 88 -14.45 0.12 -0.13
C LEU A 88 -13.76 1.08 0.85
N VAL A 89 -12.48 1.36 0.64
CA VAL A 89 -11.67 2.16 1.57
C VAL A 89 -10.92 3.28 0.86
N HIS A 90 -10.81 4.42 1.53
CA HIS A 90 -9.84 5.46 1.19
C HIS A 90 -8.59 5.28 2.04
N VAL A 91 -7.43 5.29 1.38
CA VAL A 91 -6.14 4.99 1.99
C VAL A 91 -5.17 6.13 1.70
N VAL A 92 -4.53 6.63 2.75
CA VAL A 92 -3.33 7.48 2.68
C VAL A 92 -2.21 6.72 3.34
N ALA A 93 -1.19 6.32 2.59
CA ALA A 93 -0.15 5.40 3.08
C ALA A 93 1.25 5.81 2.62
N LYS A 94 2.27 5.33 3.35
CA LYS A 94 3.64 5.34 2.85
C LYS A 94 3.78 4.21 1.83
N MET A 95 4.27 4.54 0.64
CA MET A 95 4.60 3.58 -0.39
C MET A 95 6.05 3.14 -0.24
N TYR A 96 6.26 1.82 -0.25
CA TYR A 96 7.57 1.20 -0.21
C TYR A 96 7.72 0.26 -1.39
N LYS A 97 8.91 0.26 -1.98
CA LYS A 97 9.34 -0.78 -2.90
C LYS A 97 10.23 -1.75 -2.15
N LYS A 98 9.86 -3.01 -2.15
CA LYS A 98 10.60 -4.07 -1.47
C LYS A 98 11.17 -5.02 -2.52
N PRO A 99 12.50 -5.23 -2.58
CA PRO A 99 13.06 -6.27 -3.42
C PRO A 99 12.65 -7.63 -2.87
N ARG A 100 12.09 -8.48 -3.73
CA ARG A 100 11.81 -9.88 -3.48
C ARG A 100 12.62 -10.73 -4.45
N PHE A 101 13.45 -11.60 -3.90
CA PHE A 101 14.21 -12.56 -4.69
C PHE A 101 13.26 -13.64 -5.23
N ILE A 102 13.36 -13.95 -6.52
CA ILE A 102 12.70 -15.08 -7.17
C ILE A 102 13.76 -16.12 -7.53
N PRO A 103 13.88 -17.21 -6.74
CA PRO A 103 14.91 -18.22 -6.94
C PRO A 103 14.89 -18.86 -8.34
N ILE A 104 13.70 -19.13 -8.87
CA ILE A 104 13.51 -19.82 -10.16
C ILE A 104 14.14 -19.02 -11.32
N HIS A 105 14.15 -17.69 -11.21
CA HIS A 105 14.73 -16.80 -12.22
C HIS A 105 16.11 -16.27 -11.84
N GLY A 106 16.61 -16.60 -10.64
CA GLY A 106 17.87 -16.06 -10.12
C GLY A 106 17.92 -14.53 -10.06
N THR A 107 16.76 -13.87 -9.90
CA THR A 107 16.64 -12.40 -10.01
C THR A 107 15.77 -11.82 -8.91
N TYR A 108 15.80 -10.49 -8.75
CA TYR A 108 14.93 -9.75 -7.86
C TYR A 108 13.81 -9.05 -8.63
N VAL A 109 12.64 -8.98 -8.02
CA VAL A 109 11.53 -8.13 -8.48
C VAL A 109 11.19 -7.14 -7.38
N GLU A 110 10.73 -5.96 -7.76
CA GLU A 110 10.21 -4.98 -6.82
C GLU A 110 8.72 -5.25 -6.57
N ASP A 111 8.36 -5.59 -5.32
CA ASP A 111 6.97 -5.56 -4.89
C ASP A 111 6.67 -4.17 -4.29
N THR A 112 5.60 -3.53 -4.73
CA THR A 112 5.11 -2.27 -4.15
C THR A 112 4.12 -2.57 -3.02
N GLU A 113 4.38 -2.00 -1.85
CA GLU A 113 3.55 -2.14 -0.66
C GLU A 113 3.14 -0.77 -0.11
N LEU A 114 1.91 -0.68 0.41
CA LEU A 114 1.38 0.46 1.14
C LEU A 114 1.40 0.16 2.64
N LEU A 115 1.88 1.11 3.44
CA LEU A 115 1.88 1.01 4.90
C LEU A 115 1.12 2.17 5.54
N VAL A 116 0.16 1.80 6.38
CA VAL A 116 -0.49 2.68 7.35
C VAL A 116 -0.02 2.28 8.74
N SER A 117 0.28 3.26 9.57
CA SER A 117 0.72 3.05 10.95
C SER A 117 0.28 4.21 11.84
N GLU A 118 0.37 4.03 13.16
CA GLU A 118 0.13 5.10 14.14
C GLU A 118 0.96 6.37 13.89
N GLN A 119 2.13 6.23 13.27
CA GLN A 119 3.03 7.36 12.98
C GLN A 119 2.71 8.06 11.65
N PHE A 120 1.96 7.41 10.76
CA PHE A 120 1.65 7.96 9.45
C PHE A 120 0.54 7.19 8.74
N GLY A 121 -0.34 7.96 8.11
CA GLY A 121 -1.34 7.48 7.17
C GLY A 121 -2.75 7.59 7.72
N SER A 122 -3.70 7.23 6.90
CA SER A 122 -5.12 7.21 7.23
C SER A 122 -5.79 6.08 6.46
N LEU A 123 -6.79 5.47 7.09
CA LEU A 123 -7.59 4.41 6.52
C LEU A 123 -9.04 4.64 6.91
N VAL A 124 -9.89 4.86 5.91
CA VAL A 124 -11.30 5.25 6.11
C VAL A 124 -12.18 4.29 5.32
N LEU A 125 -13.15 3.68 6.00
CA LEU A 125 -14.21 2.91 5.34
C LEU A 125 -15.18 3.87 4.64
N LEU A 126 -15.41 3.65 3.35
CA LEU A 126 -16.36 4.42 2.54
C LEU A 126 -17.69 3.68 2.35
N GLY A 127 -17.66 2.34 2.33
CA GLY A 127 -18.83 1.50 2.13
C GLY A 127 -18.47 0.03 1.93
N THR A 128 -19.48 -0.78 1.62
CA THR A 128 -19.33 -2.19 1.24
C THR A 128 -19.98 -2.39 -0.13
N LEU A 129 -19.31 -3.15 -1.01
CA LEU A 129 -19.80 -3.49 -2.35
C LEU A 129 -20.49 -4.85 -2.36
#